data_AF-T1FGY9-F1
#
_entry.id   AF-T1FGY9-F1
#
_cell.length_a   1.000
_cell.length_b   1.000
_cell.length_c   1.000
_cell.angle_alpha   90.00
_cell.angle_beta   90.00
_cell.angle_gamma   90.00
#
_symmetry.space_group_name_H-M   'P 1'
#
loop_
_entity.id
_entity.type
_entity.pdbx_description
1 polymer ?
#
loop_
_entity_poly.entity_id
_entity_poly.type
_entity_poly.pdbx_seq_one_letter_code
_entity_poly.pdbx_strand_id
1 'polypeptide(L)'
;MDRFDKISTQDFLTENYHFLACCTRVDSFLSWLRSKDVLSVCEMEEIQAMKTSKSKSARLIDTIEYKGDRGFLAYMQVLEWTYPDVFSSITEFKGIEQNGSSRKSAVLIQELQKCMGNIVEDNLCKKENIFRLKETVSKLQNESEMMISEMRQLQSKLQNLTNINCEHSAVIKKLEEENMTLKVEKDEKEKKLKEKTNELLELYMNKVSCNNINKNTNNNINNNINDNNHTRKIGYDDNKKPLISPKPAHTNNGMILQQEQKQQKKTLLDHQSSFQNVNNSLEDEFEHLKTKLAKFKDELNEKQLEIDKLTKTNDQLLDLNQRINSDYQKAIKAYEQQHETVEFLRKENGKMNKLEKASSDRLVLF
;
A
#
# COMPACT_ATOMS: atom_id res chain seq x y z
N MET A 1 -54.06 2.03 -23.36
CA MET A 1 -53.75 1.82 -21.93
C MET A 1 -54.63 0.73 -21.32
N ASP A 2 -55.65 0.28 -22.03
CA ASP A 2 -56.74 -0.61 -21.61
C ASP A 2 -56.33 -2.06 -21.25
N ARG A 3 -55.02 -2.37 -21.24
CA ARG A 3 -54.53 -3.74 -20.96
C ARG A 3 -54.43 -4.06 -19.47
N PHE A 4 -54.43 -3.07 -18.59
CA PHE A 4 -54.24 -3.27 -17.15
C PHE A 4 -55.52 -3.10 -16.31
N ASP A 5 -56.64 -2.71 -16.92
CA ASP A 5 -57.88 -2.34 -16.21
C ASP A 5 -58.56 -3.48 -15.42
N LYS A 6 -58.08 -4.72 -15.56
CA LYS A 6 -58.65 -5.90 -14.90
C LYS A 6 -57.74 -6.57 -13.87
N ILE A 7 -56.48 -6.14 -13.77
CA ILE A 7 -55.50 -6.79 -12.88
C ILE A 7 -55.25 -5.85 -11.70
N SER A 8 -55.44 -6.36 -10.48
CA SER A 8 -55.01 -5.67 -9.27
C SER A 8 -53.51 -5.39 -9.36
N THR A 9 -53.15 -4.10 -9.33
CA THR A 9 -51.76 -3.64 -9.47
C THR A 9 -50.88 -4.23 -8.35
N GLN A 10 -51.45 -4.39 -7.16
CA GLN A 10 -50.82 -5.03 -6.01
C GLN A 10 -50.52 -6.51 -6.25
N ASP A 11 -51.49 -7.27 -6.76
CA ASP A 11 -51.30 -8.70 -7.03
C ASP A 11 -50.23 -8.91 -8.11
N PHE A 12 -50.22 -8.05 -9.14
CA PHE A 12 -49.23 -8.12 -10.21
C PHE A 12 -47.81 -7.87 -9.70
N LEU A 13 -47.61 -6.81 -8.90
CA LEU A 13 -46.30 -6.50 -8.34
C LEU A 13 -45.84 -7.58 -7.36
N THR A 14 -46.74 -8.10 -6.53
CA THR A 14 -46.43 -9.17 -5.58
C THR A 14 -45.99 -10.46 -6.29
N GLU A 15 -46.74 -10.88 -7.32
CA GLU A 15 -46.44 -12.09 -8.10
C GLU A 15 -45.08 -12.00 -8.82
N ASN A 16 -44.72 -10.82 -9.29
CA ASN A 16 -43.49 -10.57 -10.05
C ASN A 16 -42.37 -9.94 -9.22
N TYR A 17 -42.56 -9.76 -7.92
CA TYR A 17 -41.70 -8.93 -7.06
C TYR A 17 -40.23 -9.32 -7.13
N HIS A 18 -39.94 -10.59 -6.89
CA HIS A 18 -38.56 -11.09 -6.87
C HIS A 18 -37.90 -10.96 -8.24
N PHE A 19 -38.63 -11.24 -9.32
CA PHE A 19 -38.12 -11.15 -10.68
C PHE A 19 -37.79 -9.69 -11.04
N LEU A 20 -38.72 -8.77 -10.78
CA LEU A 20 -38.54 -7.35 -11.03
C LEU A 20 -37.38 -6.77 -10.19
N ALA A 21 -37.26 -7.13 -8.91
CA ALA A 21 -36.19 -6.66 -8.03
C ALA A 21 -34.80 -7.13 -8.49
N CYS A 22 -34.74 -8.29 -9.13
CA CYS A 22 -33.51 -8.88 -9.66
C CYS A 22 -33.13 -8.28 -11.03
N CYS A 23 -34.10 -8.12 -11.93
CA CYS A 23 -33.84 -7.80 -13.33
C CYS A 23 -33.79 -6.29 -13.66
N THR A 24 -34.08 -5.41 -12.70
CA THR A 24 -34.13 -3.95 -12.94
C THR A 24 -33.02 -3.20 -12.20
N ARG A 25 -32.51 -2.11 -12.82
CA ARG A 25 -31.56 -1.19 -12.19
C ARG A 25 -32.24 0.13 -11.91
N VAL A 26 -32.31 0.50 -10.63
CA VAL A 26 -33.05 1.67 -10.15
C VAL A 26 -32.69 2.98 -10.82
N ASP A 27 -31.41 3.20 -11.16
CA ASP A 27 -30.93 4.49 -11.69
C ASP A 27 -31.68 4.90 -12.99
N SER A 28 -32.11 3.92 -13.78
CA SER A 28 -32.88 4.15 -15.00
C SER A 28 -34.33 4.62 -14.75
N PHE A 29 -34.87 4.38 -13.55
CA PHE A 29 -36.27 4.66 -13.21
C PHE A 29 -36.43 6.00 -12.49
N LEU A 30 -35.49 6.35 -11.60
CA LEU A 30 -35.70 7.44 -10.63
C LEU A 30 -35.99 8.80 -11.30
N SER A 31 -35.23 9.18 -12.33
CA SER A 31 -35.42 10.45 -13.03
C SER A 31 -36.79 10.53 -13.71
N TRP A 32 -37.19 9.44 -14.37
CA TRP A 32 -38.49 9.36 -15.04
C TRP A 32 -39.65 9.40 -14.05
N LEU A 33 -39.60 8.59 -12.99
CA LEU A 33 -40.65 8.54 -11.97
C LEU A 33 -40.79 9.85 -11.21
N ARG A 34 -39.69 10.56 -10.96
CA ARG A 34 -39.72 11.93 -10.43
C ARG A 34 -40.38 12.90 -11.41
N SER A 35 -40.06 12.82 -12.71
CA SER A 35 -40.66 13.68 -13.74
C SER A 35 -42.17 13.46 -13.90
N LYS A 36 -42.67 12.28 -13.51
CA LYS A 36 -44.10 11.95 -13.43
C LYS A 36 -44.74 12.24 -12.08
N ASP A 37 -43.97 12.85 -11.17
CA ASP A 37 -44.41 13.24 -9.84
C ASP A 37 -44.98 12.03 -9.06
N VAL A 38 -44.32 10.88 -9.24
CA VAL A 38 -44.59 9.62 -8.53
C VAL A 38 -43.67 9.47 -7.32
N LEU A 39 -42.39 9.83 -7.48
CA LEU A 39 -41.39 9.81 -6.41
C LEU A 39 -41.03 11.22 -5.96
N SER A 40 -41.01 11.41 -4.64
CA SER A 40 -40.44 12.59 -3.99
C SER A 40 -38.91 12.48 -3.91
N VAL A 41 -38.25 13.61 -3.59
CA VAL A 41 -36.79 13.65 -3.39
C VAL A 41 -36.35 12.75 -2.23
N CYS A 42 -37.08 12.80 -1.11
CA CYS A 42 -36.78 11.97 0.07
C CYS A 42 -36.85 10.47 -0.25
N GLU A 43 -37.87 10.03 -1.00
CA GLU A 43 -38.01 8.61 -1.39
C GLU A 43 -36.86 8.18 -2.33
N MET A 44 -36.41 9.04 -3.25
CA MET A 44 -35.26 8.74 -4.10
C MET A 44 -33.97 8.57 -3.27
N GLU A 45 -33.74 9.46 -2.31
CA GLU A 45 -32.58 9.39 -1.41
C GLU A 45 -32.61 8.10 -0.57
N GLU A 46 -33.78 7.75 -0.03
CA GLU A 46 -33.97 6.53 0.74
C GLU A 46 -33.70 5.27 -0.09
N ILE A 47 -34.22 5.22 -1.32
CA ILE A 47 -33.94 4.12 -2.24
C ILE A 47 -32.43 4.06 -2.54
N GLN A 48 -31.78 5.20 -2.83
CA GLN A 48 -30.35 5.23 -3.16
C GLN A 48 -29.44 4.86 -1.99
N ALA A 49 -29.87 5.08 -0.75
CA ALA A 49 -29.15 4.71 0.46
C ALA A 49 -29.03 3.18 0.65
N MET A 50 -29.87 2.39 -0.03
CA MET A 50 -29.77 0.92 0.04
C MET A 50 -28.43 0.42 -0.51
N LYS A 51 -27.82 -0.53 0.20
CA LYS A 51 -26.44 -0.98 -0.08
C LYS A 51 -26.29 -1.76 -1.38
N THR A 52 -27.29 -2.55 -1.77
CA THR A 52 -27.20 -3.46 -2.92
C THR A 52 -28.20 -3.07 -4.01
N SER A 53 -27.87 -3.35 -5.29
CA SER A 53 -28.77 -3.07 -6.42
C SER A 53 -30.13 -3.75 -6.24
N LYS A 54 -30.15 -5.01 -5.79
CA LYS A 54 -31.39 -5.74 -5.52
C LYS A 54 -32.21 -5.09 -4.41
N SER A 55 -31.58 -4.66 -3.32
CA SER A 55 -32.28 -3.95 -2.23
C SER A 55 -32.83 -2.59 -2.69
N LYS A 56 -32.12 -1.88 -3.57
CA LYS A 56 -32.61 -0.65 -4.19
C LYS A 56 -33.87 -0.92 -5.01
N SER A 57 -33.84 -1.91 -5.90
CA SER A 57 -34.96 -2.26 -6.78
C SER A 57 -36.16 -2.78 -5.99
N ALA A 58 -35.93 -3.60 -4.97
CA ALA A 58 -36.96 -4.04 -4.02
C ALA A 58 -37.65 -2.85 -3.34
N ARG A 59 -36.86 -1.91 -2.77
CA ARG A 59 -37.40 -0.71 -2.11
C ARG A 59 -38.18 0.19 -3.07
N LEU A 60 -37.72 0.30 -4.32
CA LEU A 60 -38.44 1.00 -5.37
C LEU A 60 -39.80 0.35 -5.63
N ILE A 61 -39.87 -0.98 -5.76
CA ILE A 61 -41.13 -1.70 -6.00
C ILE A 61 -42.10 -1.52 -4.83
N ASP A 62 -41.64 -1.62 -3.58
CA ASP A 62 -42.47 -1.35 -2.38
C ASP A 62 -43.07 0.06 -2.43
N THR A 63 -42.25 1.03 -2.85
CA THR A 63 -42.68 2.43 -2.95
C THR A 63 -43.72 2.58 -4.07
N ILE A 64 -43.53 1.92 -5.21
CA ILE A 64 -44.49 1.93 -6.33
C ILE A 64 -45.81 1.30 -5.94
N GLU A 65 -45.79 0.17 -5.22
CA GLU A 65 -46.99 -0.48 -4.68
C GLU A 65 -47.76 0.48 -3.77
N TYR A 66 -47.07 1.19 -2.87
CA TYR A 66 -47.68 2.20 -2.00
C TYR A 66 -48.31 3.38 -2.77
N LYS A 67 -47.77 3.75 -3.94
CA LYS A 67 -48.33 4.82 -4.79
C LYS A 67 -49.55 4.37 -5.60
N GLY A 68 -49.90 3.09 -5.59
CA GLY A 68 -51.04 2.52 -6.31
C GLY A 68 -50.93 2.67 -7.83
N ASP A 69 -52.08 2.75 -8.50
CA ASP A 69 -52.19 2.64 -9.96
C ASP A 69 -51.37 3.67 -10.73
N ARG A 70 -51.29 4.91 -10.21
CA ARG A 70 -50.47 5.97 -10.83
C ARG A 70 -48.98 5.60 -10.83
N GLY A 71 -48.50 5.09 -9.70
CA GLY A 71 -47.11 4.64 -9.58
C GLY A 71 -46.84 3.45 -10.49
N PHE A 72 -47.76 2.48 -10.47
CA PHE A 72 -47.68 1.27 -11.29
C PHE A 72 -47.61 1.59 -12.79
N LEU A 73 -48.51 2.43 -13.32
CA LEU A 73 -48.52 2.78 -14.73
C LEU A 73 -47.24 3.49 -15.17
N ALA A 74 -46.74 4.43 -14.36
CA ALA A 74 -45.50 5.13 -14.67
C ALA A 74 -44.29 4.19 -14.63
N TYR A 75 -44.26 3.25 -13.69
CA TYR A 75 -43.23 2.22 -13.57
C TYR A 75 -43.25 1.26 -14.77
N MET A 76 -44.42 0.77 -15.16
CA MET A 76 -44.57 -0.12 -16.32
C MET A 76 -44.18 0.57 -17.63
N GLN A 77 -44.48 1.86 -17.78
CA GLN A 77 -44.08 2.62 -18.96
C GLN A 77 -42.55 2.72 -19.12
N VAL A 78 -41.82 3.00 -18.03
CA VAL A 78 -40.35 3.04 -18.10
C VAL A 78 -39.75 1.65 -18.21
N LEU A 79 -40.39 0.64 -17.63
CA LEU A 79 -40.00 -0.76 -17.78
C LEU A 79 -40.10 -1.22 -19.23
N GLU A 80 -41.19 -0.87 -19.93
CA GLU A 80 -41.40 -1.16 -21.35
C GLU A 80 -40.29 -0.54 -22.22
N TRP A 81 -39.91 0.71 -21.92
CA TRP A 81 -38.91 1.42 -22.72
C TRP A 81 -37.47 0.99 -22.43
N THR A 82 -37.16 0.74 -21.16
CA THR A 82 -35.78 0.49 -20.72
C THR A 82 -35.45 -1.00 -20.70
N TYR A 83 -36.44 -1.85 -20.44
CA TYR A 83 -36.30 -3.29 -20.29
C TYR A 83 -37.43 -4.03 -21.06
N PRO A 84 -37.49 -3.89 -22.41
CA PRO A 84 -38.58 -4.45 -23.21
C PRO A 84 -38.72 -5.97 -23.04
N ASP A 85 -37.62 -6.69 -22.87
CA ASP A 85 -37.63 -8.14 -22.65
C ASP A 85 -38.25 -8.52 -21.30
N VAL A 86 -37.93 -7.76 -20.24
CA VAL A 86 -38.49 -7.96 -18.89
C VAL A 86 -39.98 -7.64 -18.91
N PHE A 87 -40.37 -6.53 -19.55
CA PHE A 87 -41.76 -6.14 -19.71
C PHE A 87 -42.58 -7.18 -20.47
N SER A 88 -42.05 -7.70 -21.59
CA SER A 88 -42.71 -8.74 -22.38
C SER A 88 -42.89 -10.02 -21.54
N SER A 89 -41.83 -10.44 -20.83
CA SER A 89 -41.85 -11.65 -19.98
C SER A 89 -42.95 -11.63 -18.91
N ILE A 90 -43.19 -10.48 -18.27
CA ILE A 90 -44.20 -10.35 -17.20
C ILE A 90 -45.62 -10.07 -17.72
N THR A 91 -45.77 -9.56 -18.94
CA THR A 91 -47.08 -9.20 -19.50
C THR A 91 -47.67 -10.27 -20.42
N GLU A 92 -46.84 -11.01 -21.17
CA GLU A 92 -47.29 -12.06 -22.08
C GLU A 92 -47.79 -13.31 -21.34
N PHE A 93 -47.33 -13.54 -20.12
CA PHE A 93 -47.68 -14.73 -19.33
C PHE A 93 -49.18 -14.84 -19.00
N LYS A 94 -49.91 -13.72 -18.96
CA LYS A 94 -51.35 -13.69 -18.64
C LYS A 94 -52.27 -13.84 -19.85
N GLY A 95 -51.73 -13.90 -21.08
CA GLY A 95 -52.52 -14.02 -22.31
C GLY A 95 -52.90 -15.46 -22.73
N ILE A 96 -52.33 -16.49 -22.10
CA ILE A 96 -52.37 -17.88 -22.61
C ILE A 96 -53.43 -18.76 -21.88
N GLU A 97 -54.33 -18.17 -21.10
CA GLU A 97 -55.19 -18.98 -20.20
C GLU A 97 -56.33 -19.78 -20.83
N GLN A 98 -56.61 -19.75 -22.15
CA GLN A 98 -57.86 -20.36 -22.66
C GLN A 98 -57.80 -21.73 -23.34
N ASN A 99 -56.64 -22.37 -23.56
CA ASN A 99 -56.61 -23.73 -24.17
C ASN A 99 -55.85 -24.76 -23.30
N GLY A 100 -56.64 -25.52 -22.52
CA GLY A 100 -56.24 -26.32 -21.35
C GLY A 100 -55.44 -27.62 -21.56
N SER A 101 -54.41 -27.66 -22.40
CA SER A 101 -53.52 -28.84 -22.47
C SER A 101 -52.02 -28.54 -22.31
N SER A 102 -51.60 -27.26 -22.41
CA SER A 102 -50.17 -26.88 -22.36
C SER A 102 -49.70 -26.36 -20.97
N ARG A 103 -50.59 -26.17 -19.99
CA ARG A 103 -50.27 -25.52 -18.70
C ARG A 103 -49.11 -26.19 -17.94
N LYS A 104 -48.98 -27.52 -17.98
CA LYS A 104 -47.87 -28.21 -17.29
C LYS A 104 -46.52 -27.96 -17.95
N SER A 105 -46.46 -27.82 -19.27
CA SER A 105 -45.21 -27.56 -20.00
C SER A 105 -44.78 -26.09 -19.85
N ALA A 106 -45.73 -25.15 -19.87
CA ALA A 106 -45.44 -23.73 -19.66
C ALA A 106 -44.92 -23.45 -18.24
N VAL A 107 -45.51 -24.06 -17.21
CA VAL A 107 -45.04 -23.94 -15.82
C VAL A 107 -43.65 -24.53 -15.64
N LEU A 108 -43.36 -25.70 -16.23
CA LEU A 108 -42.03 -26.30 -16.20
C LEU A 108 -40.96 -25.45 -16.92
N ILE A 109 -41.31 -24.87 -18.07
CA ILE A 109 -40.41 -23.95 -18.80
C ILE A 109 -40.14 -22.70 -17.96
N GLN A 110 -41.16 -22.16 -17.27
CA GLN A 110 -41.01 -20.98 -16.43
C GLN A 110 -40.18 -21.26 -15.16
N GLU A 111 -40.38 -22.41 -14.50
CA GLU A 111 -39.54 -22.83 -13.36
C GLU A 111 -38.09 -23.06 -13.80
N LEU A 112 -37.86 -23.66 -14.97
CA LEU A 112 -36.52 -23.81 -15.54
C LEU A 112 -35.87 -22.47 -15.86
N GLN A 113 -36.60 -21.54 -16.48
CA GLN A 113 -36.10 -20.18 -16.75
C GLN A 113 -35.79 -19.42 -15.46
N LYS A 114 -36.62 -19.56 -14.42
CA LYS A 114 -36.41 -18.96 -13.10
C LYS A 114 -35.18 -19.53 -12.41
N CYS A 115 -34.98 -20.86 -12.45
CA CYS A 115 -33.78 -21.51 -11.94
C CYS A 115 -32.52 -21.09 -12.70
N MET A 116 -32.57 -21.02 -14.05
CA MET A 116 -31.44 -20.56 -14.85
C MET A 116 -31.12 -19.08 -14.58
N GLY A 117 -32.13 -18.22 -14.42
CA GLY A 117 -31.94 -16.81 -14.06
C GLY A 117 -31.19 -16.65 -12.74
N ASN A 118 -31.59 -17.38 -11.70
CA ASN A 118 -30.91 -17.36 -10.39
C ASN A 118 -29.46 -17.87 -10.48
N ILE A 119 -29.20 -18.93 -11.26
CA ILE A 119 -27.84 -19.47 -11.46
C ILE A 119 -26.95 -18.46 -12.21
N VAL A 120 -27.50 -17.79 -13.22
CA VAL A 120 -26.78 -16.76 -13.99
C VAL A 120 -26.48 -15.54 -13.12
N GLU A 121 -27.41 -15.11 -12.25
CA GLU A 121 -27.19 -14.01 -11.30
C GLU A 121 -26.13 -14.33 -10.25
N ASP A 122 -26.15 -15.52 -9.65
CA ASP A 122 -25.12 -15.95 -8.71
C ASP A 122 -23.74 -15.97 -9.36
N ASN A 123 -23.66 -16.35 -10.64
CA ASN A 123 -22.42 -16.35 -11.41
C ASN A 123 -21.98 -14.94 -11.82
N LEU A 124 -22.92 -14.04 -12.15
CA LEU A 124 -22.65 -12.62 -12.41
C LEU A 124 -22.10 -11.93 -11.15
N CYS A 125 -22.70 -12.20 -9.99
CA CYS A 125 -22.24 -11.68 -8.69
C CYS A 125 -20.82 -12.17 -8.38
N LYS A 126 -20.52 -13.46 -8.59
CA LYS A 126 -19.16 -14.01 -8.45
C LYS A 126 -18.16 -13.35 -9.42
N LYS A 127 -18.56 -13.12 -10.67
CA LYS A 127 -17.71 -12.47 -11.67
C LYS A 127 -17.39 -11.02 -11.29
N GLU A 128 -18.36 -10.28 -10.77
CA GLU A 128 -18.13 -8.91 -10.28
C GLU A 128 -17.22 -8.90 -9.04
N ASN A 129 -17.37 -9.85 -8.11
CA ASN A 129 -16.46 -10.00 -6.99
C ASN A 129 -15.03 -10.32 -7.43
N ILE A 130 -14.85 -11.21 -8.42
CA ILE A 130 -13.54 -11.49 -9.03
C ILE A 130 -12.94 -10.22 -9.64
N PHE A 131 -13.74 -9.42 -10.33
CA PHE A 131 -13.28 -8.17 -10.93
C PHE A 131 -12.80 -7.17 -9.86
N ARG A 132 -13.58 -6.97 -8.79
CA ARG A 132 -13.20 -6.10 -7.65
C ARG A 132 -11.95 -6.61 -6.91
N LEU A 133 -11.82 -7.92 -6.75
CA LEU A 133 -10.61 -8.54 -6.18
C LEU A 133 -9.39 -8.28 -7.06
N LYS A 134 -9.51 -8.44 -8.39
CA LYS A 134 -8.42 -8.12 -9.33
C LYS A 134 -8.01 -6.65 -9.27
N GLU A 135 -8.97 -5.73 -9.17
CA GLU A 135 -8.69 -4.30 -9.00
C GLU A 135 -7.94 -4.03 -7.69
N THR A 136 -8.36 -4.68 -6.60
CA THR A 136 -7.71 -4.55 -5.28
C THR A 136 -6.29 -5.10 -5.30
N VAL A 137 -6.05 -6.26 -5.92
CA VAL A 137 -4.71 -6.82 -6.10
C VAL A 137 -3.83 -5.89 -6.93
N SER A 138 -4.36 -5.31 -8.00
CA SER A 138 -3.60 -4.35 -8.81
C SER A 138 -3.21 -3.09 -8.01
N LYS A 139 -4.09 -2.58 -7.16
CA LYS A 139 -3.76 -1.47 -6.24
C LYS A 139 -2.65 -1.84 -5.27
N LEU A 140 -2.75 -3.00 -4.62
CA LEU A 140 -1.72 -3.49 -3.68
C LEU A 140 -0.37 -3.75 -4.37
N GLN A 141 -0.38 -4.23 -5.62
CA GLN A 141 0.84 -4.40 -6.41
C GLN A 141 1.52 -3.06 -6.67
N ASN A 142 0.77 -2.04 -7.09
CA ASN A 142 1.32 -0.69 -7.31
C ASN A 142 1.87 -0.07 -6.02
N GLU A 143 1.17 -0.23 -4.89
CA GLU A 143 1.65 0.23 -3.58
C GLU A 143 2.94 -0.48 -3.15
N SER A 144 3.02 -1.80 -3.38
CA SER A 144 4.24 -2.60 -3.13
C SER A 144 5.41 -2.15 -4.00
N GLU A 145 5.19 -1.89 -5.29
CA GLU A 145 6.24 -1.37 -6.19
C GLU A 145 6.75 0.00 -5.76
N MET A 146 5.85 0.88 -5.29
CA MET A 146 6.22 2.18 -4.74
C MET A 146 7.07 2.03 -3.47
N MET A 147 6.67 1.16 -2.53
CA MET A 147 7.48 0.86 -1.33
C MET A 147 8.86 0.27 -1.68
N ILE A 148 8.93 -0.64 -2.66
CA ILE A 148 10.21 -1.20 -3.13
C ILE A 148 11.10 -0.10 -3.72
N SER A 149 10.52 0.86 -4.45
CA SER A 149 11.25 2.01 -4.98
C SER A 149 11.82 2.89 -3.85
N GLU A 150 11.02 3.20 -2.83
CA GLU A 150 11.47 3.96 -1.65
C GLU A 150 12.60 3.23 -0.91
N MET A 151 12.48 1.92 -0.71
CA MET A 151 13.53 1.11 -0.09
C MET A 151 14.84 1.16 -0.89
N ARG A 152 14.79 1.11 -2.22
CA ARG A 152 15.98 1.25 -3.08
C ARG A 152 16.64 2.62 -2.93
N GLN A 153 15.84 3.68 -2.82
CA GLN A 153 16.37 5.03 -2.59
C GLN A 153 17.06 5.14 -1.22
N LEU A 154 16.45 4.60 -0.16
CA LEU A 154 17.06 4.56 1.17
C LEU A 154 18.35 3.73 1.19
N GLN A 155 18.37 2.58 0.53
CA GLN A 155 19.56 1.74 0.40
C GLN A 155 20.69 2.47 -0.32
N SER A 156 20.39 3.24 -1.36
CA SER A 156 21.39 4.08 -2.05
C SER A 156 21.93 5.19 -1.13
N LYS A 157 21.08 5.85 -0.34
CA LYS A 157 21.50 6.86 0.65
C LYS A 157 22.42 6.24 1.71
N LEU A 158 22.06 5.08 2.23
CA LEU A 158 22.86 4.35 3.23
C LEU A 158 24.23 3.96 2.68
N GLN A 159 24.28 3.49 1.42
CA GLN A 159 25.55 3.19 0.75
C GLN A 159 26.43 4.44 0.61
N ASN A 160 25.85 5.59 0.23
CA ASN A 160 26.59 6.85 0.14
C ASN A 160 27.13 7.30 1.50
N LEU A 161 26.33 7.22 2.56
CA LEU A 161 26.78 7.53 3.93
C LEU A 161 27.90 6.59 4.39
N THR A 162 27.82 5.31 4.03
CA THR A 162 28.86 4.32 4.34
C THR A 162 30.18 4.67 3.65
N ASN A 163 30.13 5.06 2.38
CA ASN A 163 31.30 5.51 1.63
C ASN A 163 31.93 6.76 2.28
N ILE A 164 31.11 7.76 2.63
CA ILE A 164 31.57 8.98 3.33
C ILE A 164 32.22 8.63 4.68
N ASN A 165 31.64 7.70 5.44
CA ASN A 165 32.21 7.28 6.72
C ASN A 165 33.56 6.56 6.54
N CYS A 166 33.71 5.74 5.49
CA CYS A 166 34.98 5.14 5.13
C CYS A 166 36.05 6.19 4.75
N GLU A 167 35.67 7.21 3.98
CA GLU A 167 36.55 8.34 3.63
C GLU A 167 36.98 9.12 4.88
N HIS A 168 36.04 9.45 5.76
CA HIS A 168 36.33 10.11 7.04
C HIS A 168 37.26 9.26 7.92
N SER A 169 37.03 7.94 7.99
CA SER A 169 37.91 7.03 8.74
C SER A 169 39.35 7.03 8.19
N ALA A 170 39.50 7.08 6.86
CA ALA A 170 40.81 7.18 6.22
C ALA A 170 41.52 8.52 6.53
N VAL A 171 40.77 9.63 6.56
CA VAL A 171 41.30 10.95 6.95
C VAL A 171 41.74 10.96 8.41
N ILE A 172 40.93 10.39 9.32
CA ILE A 172 41.28 10.29 10.74
C ILE A 172 42.59 9.51 10.93
N LYS A 173 42.74 8.37 10.26
CA LYS A 173 43.99 7.58 10.32
C LYS A 173 45.20 8.38 9.85
N LYS A 174 45.09 9.12 8.74
CA LYS A 174 46.18 10.00 8.26
C LYS A 174 46.55 11.08 9.27
N LEU A 175 45.55 11.72 9.88
CA LEU A 175 45.78 12.74 10.90
C LEU A 175 46.43 12.14 12.16
N GLU A 176 46.07 10.92 12.55
CA GLU A 176 46.71 10.20 13.65
C GLU A 176 48.18 9.88 13.35
N GLU A 177 48.48 9.42 12.12
CA GLU A 177 49.84 9.19 11.64
C GLU A 177 50.68 10.48 11.64
N GLU A 178 50.16 11.57 11.07
CA GLU A 178 50.83 12.88 11.05
C GLU A 178 51.10 13.41 12.48
N ASN A 179 50.14 13.26 13.39
CA ASN A 179 50.29 13.68 14.78
C ASN A 179 51.36 12.85 15.51
N MET A 180 51.47 11.56 15.21
CA MET A 180 52.55 10.70 15.73
C MET A 180 53.92 11.15 15.21
N THR A 181 54.04 11.50 13.92
CA THR A 181 55.28 12.05 13.34
C THR A 181 55.67 13.38 13.99
N LEU A 182 54.72 14.31 14.14
CA LEU A 182 54.96 15.61 14.78
C LEU A 182 55.38 15.47 16.25
N LYS A 183 54.83 14.48 16.97
CA LYS A 183 55.23 14.18 18.35
C LYS A 183 56.68 13.72 18.41
N VAL A 184 57.11 12.82 17.51
CA VAL A 184 58.50 12.35 17.43
C VAL A 184 59.45 13.52 17.09
N GLU A 185 59.11 14.36 16.12
CA GLU A 185 59.92 15.54 15.79
C GLU A 185 60.06 16.52 16.96
N LYS A 186 58.97 16.72 17.72
CA LYS A 186 58.97 17.58 18.90
C LYS A 186 59.89 17.01 19.98
N ASP A 187 59.78 15.72 20.27
CA ASP A 187 60.62 15.05 21.27
C ASP A 187 62.11 15.09 20.86
N GLU A 188 62.41 14.96 19.57
CA GLU A 188 63.77 15.10 19.04
C GLU A 188 64.31 16.53 19.16
N LYS A 189 63.50 17.55 18.83
CA LYS A 189 63.87 18.97 19.00
C LYS A 189 64.11 19.31 20.47
N GLU A 190 63.28 18.79 21.38
CA GLU A 190 63.44 18.98 22.82
C GLU A 190 64.73 18.32 23.33
N LYS A 191 65.05 17.11 22.84
CA LYS A 191 66.31 16.42 23.13
C LYS A 191 67.54 17.23 22.68
N LYS A 192 67.56 17.69 21.42
CA LYS A 192 68.64 18.53 20.86
C LYS A 192 68.82 19.84 21.64
N LEU A 193 67.71 20.45 22.08
CA LEU A 193 67.76 21.66 22.89
C LEU A 193 68.37 21.40 24.28
N LYS A 194 68.02 20.29 24.93
CA LYS A 194 68.61 19.86 26.21
C LYS A 194 70.11 19.61 26.07
N GLU A 195 70.54 18.91 25.02
CA GLU A 195 71.96 18.68 24.72
C GLU A 195 72.72 19.99 24.55
N LYS A 196 72.24 20.91 23.72
CA LYS A 196 72.87 22.23 23.51
C LYS A 196 72.91 23.11 24.77
N THR A 197 71.88 22.99 25.61
CA THR A 197 71.83 23.70 26.90
C THR A 197 72.91 23.16 27.85
N ASN A 198 73.11 21.85 27.88
CA ASN A 198 74.15 21.21 28.68
C ASN A 198 75.55 21.61 28.18
N GLU A 199 75.79 21.63 26.87
CA GLU A 199 77.06 22.11 26.27
C GLU A 199 77.37 23.56 26.67
N LEU A 200 76.37 24.45 26.62
CA LEU A 200 76.52 25.85 27.03
C LEU A 200 76.83 25.98 28.53
N LEU A 201 76.19 25.18 29.37
CA LEU A 201 76.46 25.14 30.81
C LEU A 201 77.89 24.65 31.09
N GLU A 202 78.36 23.64 30.39
CA GLU A 202 79.72 23.13 30.52
C GLU A 202 80.77 24.18 30.11
N LEU A 203 80.55 24.87 28.98
CA LEU A 203 81.39 26.00 28.55
C LEU A 203 81.40 27.13 29.58
N TYR A 204 80.25 27.45 30.18
CA TYR A 204 80.15 28.46 31.22
C TYR A 204 80.92 28.06 32.48
N MET A 205 80.76 26.83 32.95
CA MET A 205 81.47 26.31 34.13
C MET A 205 82.99 26.28 33.93
N ASN A 206 83.45 25.89 32.73
CA ASN A 206 84.86 25.95 32.36
C ASN A 206 85.39 27.39 32.38
N LYS A 207 84.65 28.37 31.85
CA LYS A 207 85.04 29.78 31.86
C LYS A 207 85.10 30.37 33.28
N VAL A 208 84.15 30.00 34.14
CA VAL A 208 84.16 30.40 35.56
C VAL A 208 85.37 29.80 36.28
N SER A 209 85.69 28.53 36.02
CA SER A 209 86.87 27.85 36.58
C SER A 209 88.19 28.53 36.16
N CYS A 210 88.36 28.86 34.88
CA CYS A 210 89.55 29.57 34.39
C CYS A 210 89.71 30.98 34.98
N ASN A 211 88.61 31.70 35.21
CA ASN A 211 88.65 33.03 35.82
C ASN A 211 89.04 33.01 37.31
N ASN A 212 88.73 31.93 38.04
CA ASN A 212 89.16 31.75 39.42
C ASN A 212 90.66 31.44 39.53
N ILE A 213 91.25 30.78 38.52
CA ILE A 213 92.70 30.53 38.46
C ILE A 213 93.47 31.85 38.25
N ASN A 214 92.99 32.74 37.37
CA ASN A 214 93.64 34.04 37.12
C ASN A 214 93.53 35.03 38.30
N LYS A 215 92.48 34.95 39.13
CA LYS A 215 92.39 35.76 40.35
C LYS A 215 93.33 35.28 41.45
N ASN A 216 93.68 34.00 41.49
CA ASN A 216 94.67 33.47 42.44
C ASN A 216 96.12 33.78 42.05
N THR A 217 96.40 34.15 40.79
CA THR A 217 97.74 34.58 40.38
C THR A 217 97.99 36.06 40.62
N ASN A 218 96.95 36.90 40.65
CA ASN A 218 97.06 38.34 40.93
C ASN A 218 96.90 38.72 42.41
N ASN A 219 96.58 37.78 43.30
CA ASN A 219 96.52 38.04 44.74
C ASN A 219 97.79 37.64 45.49
N ASN A 220 98.92 37.52 44.80
CA ASN A 220 100.23 37.32 45.43
C ASN A 220 101.10 38.58 45.50
N ILE A 221 100.49 39.78 45.41
CA ILE A 221 101.15 41.04 45.79
C ILE A 221 100.17 41.92 46.55
N ASN A 222 100.14 41.70 47.87
CA ASN A 222 99.82 42.60 48.98
C ASN A 222 98.98 41.85 50.02
N ASN A 223 99.65 41.21 50.96
CA ASN A 223 100.05 41.79 52.25
C ASN A 223 98.87 41.93 53.22
N ASN A 224 98.89 41.03 54.21
CA ASN A 224 98.94 41.35 55.63
C ASN A 224 98.16 42.59 56.09
N ILE A 225 97.11 42.35 56.88
CA ILE A 225 96.82 42.96 58.20
C ILE A 225 95.41 42.44 58.58
N ASN A 226 95.35 41.46 59.48
CA ASN A 226 95.19 41.62 60.93
C ASN A 226 93.75 41.96 61.37
N ASP A 227 93.12 40.97 61.98
CA ASP A 227 92.41 41.01 63.26
C ASP A 227 91.20 41.92 63.53
N ASN A 228 90.20 41.20 64.08
CA ASN A 228 89.26 41.58 65.13
C ASN A 228 87.92 42.23 64.78
N ASN A 229 86.88 41.41 65.02
CA ASN A 229 85.65 41.71 65.74
C ASN A 229 85.00 43.09 65.52
N HIS A 230 83.82 43.11 64.90
CA HIS A 230 82.62 43.61 65.57
C HIS A 230 81.34 43.37 64.76
N THR A 231 80.37 42.78 65.47
CA THR A 231 78.93 42.87 65.22
C THR A 231 78.53 44.33 65.03
N ARG A 232 78.02 44.70 63.84
CA ARG A 232 77.22 45.92 63.65
C ARG A 232 76.08 45.67 62.66
N LYS A 233 74.86 45.69 63.21
CA LYS A 233 73.61 45.99 62.49
C LYS A 233 73.68 47.41 61.95
N ILE A 234 73.66 47.59 60.63
CA ILE A 234 73.20 48.78 59.86
C ILE A 234 72.85 48.20 58.47
N GLY A 235 71.62 48.22 57.94
CA GLY A 235 70.80 49.39 57.67
C GLY A 235 71.14 49.95 56.28
N TYR A 236 70.74 49.26 55.22
CA TYR A 236 70.73 49.70 53.82
C TYR A 236 69.65 48.88 53.10
N ASP A 237 68.85 49.35 52.17
CA ASP A 237 68.44 50.68 51.72
C ASP A 237 67.34 50.32 50.69
N ASP A 238 66.10 50.72 50.95
CA ASP A 238 64.89 50.28 50.24
C ASP A 238 64.79 50.78 48.78
N ASN A 239 65.87 51.21 48.15
CA ASN A 239 65.83 51.89 46.84
C ASN A 239 66.94 51.49 45.86
N LYS A 240 67.25 50.19 45.76
CA LYS A 240 67.86 49.64 44.55
C LYS A 240 66.89 48.70 43.85
N LYS A 241 66.12 49.31 42.92
CA LYS A 241 65.42 48.63 41.83
C LYS A 241 66.31 47.48 41.33
N PRO A 242 65.90 46.21 41.46
CA PRO A 242 66.59 45.16 40.73
C PRO A 242 66.52 45.53 39.26
N LEU A 243 67.66 45.47 38.55
CA LEU A 243 67.60 45.34 37.09
C LEU A 243 66.75 44.11 36.84
N ILE A 244 65.49 44.36 36.46
CA ILE A 244 64.58 43.37 35.92
C ILE A 244 65.26 42.92 34.64
N SER A 245 65.98 41.81 34.73
CA SER A 245 66.26 40.97 33.57
C SER A 245 64.91 40.81 32.85
N PRO A 246 64.81 41.14 31.56
CA PRO A 246 63.55 41.06 30.85
C PRO A 246 63.05 39.63 31.00
N LYS A 247 61.99 39.45 31.80
CA LYS A 247 61.28 38.18 31.88
C LYS A 247 60.98 37.82 30.43
N PRO A 248 61.40 36.64 29.94
CA PRO A 248 61.03 36.22 28.61
C PRO A 248 59.51 36.32 28.57
N ALA A 249 59.00 37.15 27.66
CA ALA A 249 57.57 37.21 27.41
C ALA A 249 57.18 35.80 27.01
N HIS A 250 56.65 35.03 27.96
CA HIS A 250 56.05 33.73 27.71
C HIS A 250 54.82 34.03 26.86
N THR A 251 55.04 34.13 25.56
CA THR A 251 53.97 34.25 24.57
C THR A 251 53.08 33.06 24.77
N ASN A 252 51.86 33.33 25.23
CA ASN A 252 50.83 32.37 25.65
C ASN A 252 50.30 31.50 24.49
N ASN A 253 50.98 31.51 23.35
CA ASN A 253 50.60 30.86 22.10
C ASN A 253 50.46 29.33 22.26
N GLY A 254 51.20 28.71 23.19
CA GLY A 254 51.08 27.28 23.46
C GLY A 254 49.74 26.87 24.12
N MET A 255 49.17 27.72 24.97
CA MET A 255 47.85 27.44 25.57
C MET A 255 46.71 27.62 24.56
N ILE A 256 46.81 28.64 23.70
CA ILE A 256 45.80 28.90 22.65
C ILE A 256 45.74 27.72 21.68
N LEU A 257 46.89 27.23 21.22
CA LEU A 257 46.96 26.10 20.29
C LEU A 257 46.39 24.79 20.90
N GLN A 258 46.66 24.52 22.18
CA GLN A 258 46.08 23.36 22.87
C GLN A 258 44.57 23.49 23.07
N GLN A 259 44.07 24.70 23.32
CA GLN A 259 42.65 24.94 23.50
C GLN A 259 41.88 24.81 22.18
N GLU A 260 42.44 25.30 21.08
CA GLU A 260 41.90 25.11 19.72
C GLU A 260 41.88 23.62 19.33
N GLN A 261 42.96 22.86 19.58
CA GLN A 261 42.98 21.41 19.33
C GLN A 261 41.93 20.66 20.16
N LYS A 262 41.73 21.05 21.42
CA LYS A 262 40.67 20.47 22.26
C LYS A 262 39.27 20.79 21.75
N GLN A 263 39.04 22.02 21.29
CA GLN A 263 37.76 22.41 20.69
C GLN A 263 37.49 21.67 19.38
N GLN A 264 38.48 21.58 18.48
CA GLN A 264 38.36 20.82 17.23
C GLN A 264 38.06 19.34 17.47
N LYS A 265 38.75 18.72 18.43
CA LYS A 265 38.49 17.32 18.81
C LYS A 265 37.09 17.14 19.38
N LYS A 266 36.63 18.07 20.23
CA LYS A 266 35.27 18.04 20.77
C LYS A 266 34.23 18.17 19.66
N THR A 267 34.38 19.13 18.75
CA THR A 267 33.46 19.28 17.62
C THR A 267 33.45 18.02 16.75
N LEU A 268 34.60 17.38 16.49
CA LEU A 268 34.64 16.13 15.72
C LEU A 268 33.85 15.00 16.40
N LEU A 269 34.02 14.83 17.71
CA LEU A 269 33.27 13.86 18.52
C LEU A 269 31.76 14.15 18.50
N ASP A 270 31.36 15.41 18.64
CA ASP A 270 29.94 15.80 18.60
C ASP A 270 29.32 15.50 17.22
N HIS A 271 30.06 15.75 16.12
CA HIS A 271 29.62 15.38 14.77
C HIS A 271 29.54 13.85 14.61
N GLN A 272 30.51 13.09 15.11
CA GLN A 272 30.51 11.63 15.04
C GLN A 272 29.31 11.03 15.81
N SER A 273 29.01 11.55 17.00
CA SER A 273 27.81 11.14 17.75
C SER A 273 26.52 11.52 17.02
N SER A 274 26.45 12.69 16.38
CA SER A 274 25.30 13.10 15.58
C SER A 274 25.08 12.18 14.38
N PHE A 275 26.15 11.82 13.64
CA PHE A 275 26.08 10.85 12.54
C PHE A 275 25.64 9.47 13.00
N GLN A 276 26.15 8.99 14.14
CA GLN A 276 25.76 7.68 14.69
C GLN A 276 24.25 7.65 15.02
N ASN A 277 23.71 8.72 15.60
CA ASN A 277 22.28 8.81 15.92
C ASN A 277 21.41 8.82 14.66
N VAL A 278 21.84 9.51 13.59
CA VAL A 278 21.12 9.50 12.30
C VAL A 278 21.16 8.11 11.67
N ASN A 279 22.30 7.41 11.70
CA ASN A 279 22.40 6.04 11.19
C ASN A 279 21.49 5.08 11.95
N ASN A 280 21.49 5.13 13.28
CA ASN A 280 20.61 4.27 14.09
C ASN A 280 19.12 4.55 13.78
N SER A 281 18.74 5.83 13.64
CA SER A 281 17.36 6.20 13.27
C SER A 281 16.95 5.70 11.88
N LEU A 282 17.86 5.75 10.91
CA LEU A 282 17.61 5.23 9.56
C LEU A 282 17.52 3.69 9.56
N GLU A 283 18.29 3.01 10.39
CA GLU A 283 18.27 1.56 10.52
C GLU A 283 16.97 1.07 11.18
N ASP A 284 16.47 1.77 12.20
CA ASP A 284 15.17 1.52 12.80
C ASP A 284 14.01 1.73 11.80
N GLU A 285 14.05 2.81 11.01
CA GLU A 285 13.06 3.05 9.94
C GLU A 285 13.11 1.95 8.86
N PHE A 286 14.30 1.50 8.50
CA PHE A 286 14.49 0.43 7.52
C PHE A 286 13.93 -0.91 8.00
N GLU A 287 14.19 -1.30 9.24
CA GLU A 287 13.64 -2.54 9.81
C GLU A 287 12.12 -2.48 10.00
N HIS A 288 11.57 -1.30 10.31
CA HIS A 288 10.12 -1.10 10.33
C HIS A 288 9.48 -1.26 8.95
N LEU A 289 10.07 -0.66 7.92
CA LEU A 289 9.62 -0.81 6.53
C LEU A 289 9.71 -2.26 6.04
N LYS A 290 10.80 -2.96 6.37
CA LYS A 290 10.99 -4.38 6.06
C LYS A 290 9.92 -5.26 6.71
N THR A 291 9.56 -4.96 7.96
CA THR A 291 8.47 -5.64 8.67
C THR A 291 7.11 -5.37 8.03
N LYS A 292 6.83 -4.13 7.61
CA LYS A 292 5.61 -3.80 6.85
C LYS A 292 5.56 -4.53 5.51
N LEU A 293 6.67 -4.54 4.77
CA LEU A 293 6.76 -5.24 3.48
C LEU A 293 6.51 -6.74 3.64
N ALA A 294 7.04 -7.37 4.69
CA ALA A 294 6.77 -8.78 4.99
C ALA A 294 5.28 -9.03 5.20
N LYS A 295 4.60 -8.20 6.01
CA LYS A 295 3.15 -8.31 6.23
C LYS A 295 2.34 -8.15 4.94
N PHE A 296 2.67 -7.15 4.12
CA PHE A 296 2.02 -6.96 2.82
C PHE A 296 2.21 -8.16 1.88
N LYS A 297 3.41 -8.76 1.89
CA LYS A 297 3.69 -9.96 1.09
C LYS A 297 2.84 -11.15 1.54
N ASP A 298 2.66 -11.33 2.85
CA ASP A 298 1.81 -12.39 3.39
C ASP A 298 0.33 -12.16 3.04
N GLU A 299 -0.18 -10.92 3.19
CA GLU A 299 -1.54 -10.54 2.78
C GLU A 299 -1.77 -10.77 1.26
N LEU A 300 -0.77 -10.41 0.44
CA LEU A 300 -0.83 -10.62 -1.00
C LEU A 300 -0.86 -12.12 -1.37
N ASN A 301 -0.08 -12.95 -0.67
CA ASN A 301 -0.11 -14.40 -0.84
C ASN A 301 -1.46 -15.00 -0.43
N GLU A 302 -2.06 -14.53 0.67
CA GLU A 302 -3.38 -14.97 1.11
C GLU A 302 -4.47 -14.61 0.08
N LYS A 303 -4.43 -13.38 -0.45
CA LYS A 303 -5.36 -12.93 -1.49
C LYS A 303 -5.18 -13.66 -2.80
N GLN A 304 -3.94 -13.97 -3.19
CA GLN A 304 -3.66 -14.79 -4.36
C GLN A 304 -4.23 -16.21 -4.20
N LEU A 305 -4.08 -16.82 -3.02
CA LEU A 305 -4.66 -18.12 -2.71
C LEU A 305 -6.20 -18.11 -2.77
N GLU A 306 -6.85 -17.02 -2.34
CA GLU A 306 -8.30 -16.81 -2.46
C GLU A 306 -8.73 -16.74 -3.93
N ILE A 307 -7.98 -16.01 -4.77
CA ILE A 307 -8.21 -15.94 -6.22
C ILE A 307 -8.08 -17.31 -6.89
N ASP A 308 -7.07 -18.09 -6.53
CA ASP A 308 -6.83 -19.42 -7.10
C ASP A 308 -7.98 -20.38 -6.75
N LYS A 309 -8.47 -20.32 -5.50
CA LYS A 309 -9.65 -21.08 -5.06
C LYS A 309 -10.90 -20.70 -5.86
N LEU A 310 -11.17 -19.40 -6.01
CA LEU A 310 -12.32 -18.91 -6.78
C LEU A 310 -12.22 -19.27 -8.27
N THR A 311 -11.02 -19.20 -8.85
CA THR A 311 -10.76 -19.59 -10.24
C THR A 311 -11.07 -21.07 -10.44
N LYS A 312 -10.58 -21.94 -9.54
CA LYS A 312 -10.89 -23.37 -9.57
C LYS A 312 -12.39 -23.65 -9.47
N THR A 313 -13.11 -22.95 -8.59
CA THR A 313 -14.58 -23.07 -8.49
C THR A 313 -15.28 -22.60 -9.77
N ASN A 314 -14.80 -21.53 -10.40
CA ASN A 314 -15.36 -21.03 -11.65
C ASN A 314 -15.16 -22.04 -12.81
N ASP A 315 -13.99 -22.68 -12.87
CA ASP A 315 -13.72 -23.72 -13.87
C ASP A 315 -14.62 -24.95 -13.68
N GLN A 316 -14.87 -25.34 -12.41
CA GLN A 316 -15.83 -26.41 -12.09
C GLN A 316 -17.26 -26.05 -12.50
N LEU A 317 -17.68 -24.80 -12.30
CA LEU A 317 -19.00 -24.33 -12.72
C LEU A 317 -19.11 -24.27 -14.25
N LEU A 318 -18.03 -23.93 -14.95
CA LEU A 318 -17.99 -23.93 -16.41
C LEU A 318 -18.14 -25.35 -16.97
N ASP A 319 -17.44 -26.34 -16.41
CA ASP A 319 -17.58 -27.75 -16.78
C ASP A 319 -19.01 -28.26 -16.52
N LEU A 320 -19.59 -27.93 -15.36
CA LEU A 320 -20.97 -28.28 -15.03
C LEU A 320 -21.96 -27.67 -16.04
N ASN A 321 -21.79 -26.40 -16.41
CA ASN A 321 -22.66 -25.73 -17.38
C ASN A 321 -22.55 -26.37 -18.78
N GLN A 322 -21.34 -26.76 -19.19
CA GLN A 322 -21.14 -27.51 -20.44
C GLN A 322 -21.86 -28.87 -20.43
N ARG A 323 -21.83 -29.59 -19.29
CA ARG A 323 -22.57 -30.85 -19.13
C ARG A 323 -24.08 -30.65 -19.19
N ILE A 324 -24.62 -29.67 -18.46
CA ILE A 324 -26.05 -29.32 -18.48
C ILE A 324 -26.50 -28.98 -19.90
N ASN A 325 -25.73 -28.15 -20.61
CA ASN A 325 -26.06 -27.79 -21.99
C ASN A 325 -26.02 -29.01 -22.93
N SER A 326 -25.04 -29.91 -22.76
CA SER A 326 -24.98 -31.17 -23.51
C SER A 326 -26.22 -32.04 -23.29
N ASP A 327 -26.65 -32.19 -22.03
CA ASP A 327 -27.83 -32.98 -21.68
C ASP A 327 -29.13 -32.32 -22.17
N TYR A 328 -29.21 -30.99 -22.13
CA TYR A 328 -30.32 -30.23 -22.72
C TYR A 328 -30.42 -30.45 -24.25
N GLN A 329 -29.30 -30.42 -24.96
CA GLN A 329 -29.26 -30.71 -26.39
C GLN A 329 -29.68 -32.15 -26.71
N LYS A 330 -29.33 -33.13 -25.87
CA LYS A 330 -29.82 -34.51 -26.01
C LYS A 330 -31.35 -34.58 -25.80
N ALA A 331 -31.87 -33.87 -24.81
CA ALA A 331 -33.31 -33.83 -24.53
C ALA A 331 -34.10 -33.20 -25.68
N ILE A 332 -33.61 -32.11 -26.28
CA ILE A 332 -34.20 -31.50 -27.49
C ILE A 332 -34.28 -32.53 -28.62
N LYS A 333 -33.16 -33.20 -28.93
CA LYS A 333 -33.14 -34.22 -30.01
C LYS A 333 -34.10 -35.37 -29.74
N ALA A 334 -34.21 -35.83 -28.49
CA ALA A 334 -35.17 -36.87 -28.12
C ALA A 334 -36.61 -36.40 -28.32
N TYR A 335 -36.92 -35.14 -27.99
CA TYR A 335 -38.23 -34.55 -28.21
C TYR A 335 -38.57 -34.39 -29.70
N GLU A 336 -37.61 -33.97 -30.52
CA GLU A 336 -37.76 -33.88 -31.98
C GLU A 336 -38.08 -35.26 -32.59
N GLN A 337 -37.37 -36.31 -32.18
CA GLN A 337 -37.64 -37.69 -32.61
C GLN A 337 -39.03 -38.18 -32.20
N GLN A 338 -39.48 -37.86 -30.98
CA GLN A 338 -40.83 -38.17 -30.53
C GLN A 338 -41.89 -37.42 -31.35
N HIS A 339 -41.65 -36.13 -31.63
CA HIS A 339 -42.54 -35.32 -32.46
C HIS A 339 -42.67 -35.87 -33.89
N GLU A 340 -41.54 -36.25 -34.52
CA GLU A 340 -41.54 -36.91 -35.83
C GLU A 340 -42.34 -38.22 -35.82
N THR A 341 -42.22 -39.02 -34.76
CA THR A 341 -42.97 -40.26 -34.59
C THR A 341 -44.48 -40.00 -34.47
N VAL A 342 -44.89 -38.98 -33.71
CA VAL A 342 -46.29 -38.59 -33.56
C VAL A 342 -46.87 -38.09 -34.88
N GLU A 343 -46.14 -37.24 -35.62
CA GLU A 343 -46.57 -36.75 -36.93
C GLU A 343 -46.68 -37.87 -37.97
N PHE A 344 -45.78 -38.87 -37.92
CA PHE A 344 -45.90 -40.08 -38.73
C PHE A 344 -47.20 -40.85 -38.41
N LEU A 345 -47.48 -41.14 -37.14
CA LEU A 345 -48.70 -41.85 -36.72
C LEU A 345 -49.97 -41.07 -37.10
N ARG A 346 -49.95 -39.73 -36.98
CA ARG A 346 -51.05 -38.87 -37.39
C ARG A 346 -51.36 -38.99 -38.88
N LYS A 347 -50.31 -39.04 -39.73
CA LYS A 347 -50.46 -39.24 -41.18
C LYS A 347 -51.03 -40.61 -41.51
N GLU A 348 -50.58 -41.66 -40.83
CA GLU A 348 -51.11 -43.03 -41.01
C GLU A 348 -52.58 -43.16 -40.57
N ASN A 349 -52.96 -42.60 -39.41
CA ASN A 349 -54.36 -42.54 -38.99
C ASN A 349 -55.24 -41.76 -39.99
N GLY A 350 -54.72 -40.68 -40.56
CA GLY A 350 -55.41 -39.95 -41.62
C GLY A 350 -55.67 -40.79 -42.88
N LYS A 351 -54.79 -41.74 -43.20
CA LYS A 351 -55.01 -42.69 -44.32
C LYS A 351 -56.05 -43.76 -43.96
N MET A 352 -55.98 -44.32 -42.74
CA MET A 352 -56.96 -45.29 -42.23
C MET A 352 -58.38 -44.72 -42.25
N ASN A 353 -58.58 -43.50 -41.74
CA ASN A 353 -59.90 -42.85 -41.74
C ASN A 353 -60.47 -42.64 -43.16
N LYS A 354 -59.61 -42.40 -44.16
CA LYS A 354 -60.04 -42.29 -45.57
C LYS A 354 -60.47 -43.65 -46.14
N LEU A 355 -59.76 -44.73 -45.79
CA LEU A 355 -60.12 -46.09 -46.18
C LEU A 355 -61.42 -46.55 -45.54
N GLU A 356 -61.63 -46.27 -44.25
CA GLU A 356 -62.89 -46.55 -43.55
C GLU A 356 -64.06 -45.81 -44.19
N LYS A 357 -63.89 -44.51 -44.46
CA LYS A 357 -64.92 -43.72 -45.15
C LYS A 357 -65.26 -44.28 -46.54
N ALA A 358 -64.25 -44.61 -47.35
CA ALA A 358 -64.47 -45.21 -48.67
C ALA A 358 -65.17 -46.58 -48.60
N SER A 359 -64.90 -47.36 -47.55
CA SER A 359 -65.56 -48.65 -47.30
C SER A 359 -67.02 -48.46 -46.87
N SER A 360 -67.28 -47.48 -46.00
CA SER A 360 -68.64 -47.10 -45.60
C SER A 360 -69.46 -46.59 -46.78
N ASP A 361 -68.89 -45.74 -47.64
CA ASP A 361 -69.58 -45.20 -48.83
C ASP A 361 -69.92 -46.31 -49.84
N ARG A 362 -69.10 -47.37 -49.96
CA ARG A 362 -69.42 -48.55 -50.77
C ARG A 362 -70.58 -49.36 -50.20
N LEU A 363 -70.68 -49.50 -48.88
CA LEU A 363 -71.76 -50.26 -48.22
C LEU A 363 -73.13 -49.59 -48.38
N VAL A 364 -73.20 -48.27 -48.53
CA VAL A 364 -74.47 -47.54 -48.74
C VAL A 364 -75.01 -47.68 -50.17
N LEU A 365 -74.18 -48.10 -51.12
CA LEU A 365 -74.55 -48.30 -52.53
C LEU A 365 -75.05 -49.72 -52.86
N PHE A 366 -74.92 -50.66 -51.92
CA PHE A 366 -75.49 -52.00 -51.98
C PHE A 366 -76.75 -52.08 -51.12
#